data_AF-A0A0U1L063-F1
#
_entry.id   AF-A0A0U1L063-F1
#
_cell.length_a   1.000
_cell.length_b   1.000
_cell.length_c   1.000
_cell.angle_alpha   90.00
_cell.angle_beta   90.00
_cell.angle_gamma   90.00
#
_symmetry.space_group_name_H-M   'P 1'
#
loop_
_entity.id
_entity.type
_entity.pdbx_description
1 polymer ?
#
loop_
_entity_poly.entity_id
_entity_poly.type
_entity_poly.pdbx_seq_one_letter_code
_entity_poly.pdbx_strand_id
1 'polypeptide(L)' 'MTEDVIKEEQANSKKVSWEAFVKQDALNFMMAHNLQAITVDDGAGKKGVIKRTSKGDFSVQITSNEIL' A
#
# COMPACT_ATOMS: atom_id res chain seq x y z
N MET A 1 17.96 26.83 -17.28
CA MET A 1 16.80 26.17 -17.91
C MET A 1 16.56 24.84 -17.22
N THR A 2 15.97 24.86 -16.03
CA THR A 2 15.57 23.67 -15.26
C THR A 2 14.58 24.10 -14.17
N GLU A 3 13.49 24.76 -14.57
CA GLU A 3 12.43 25.18 -13.64
C GLU A 3 11.04 24.64 -14.05
N ASP A 4 10.95 23.85 -15.12
CA ASP A 4 9.69 23.31 -15.66
C ASP A 4 9.54 21.79 -15.46
N VAL A 5 9.86 21.25 -14.27
CA VAL A 5 9.59 19.82 -13.95
C VAL A 5 8.69 19.64 -12.72
N ILE A 6 8.35 20.71 -12.00
CA ILE A 6 7.49 20.62 -10.80
C ILE A 6 6.10 21.21 -11.09
N LYS A 7 5.39 20.64 -12.06
CA LYS A 7 3.97 20.96 -12.32
C LYS A 7 3.16 19.69 -12.65
N GLU A 8 3.33 18.64 -11.87
CA GLU A 8 2.42 17.48 -11.89
C GLU A 8 1.85 17.11 -10.50
N GLU A 9 2.10 17.91 -9.45
CA GLU A 9 1.67 17.56 -8.07
C GLU A 9 0.25 18.02 -7.68
N GLN A 10 -0.60 18.38 -8.65
CA GLN A 10 -2.00 18.75 -8.36
C GLN A 10 -3.03 17.84 -9.03
N ALA A 11 -2.67 16.61 -9.38
CA ALA A 11 -3.64 15.58 -9.67
C ALA A 11 -4.21 15.01 -8.36
N ASN A 12 -5.16 15.73 -7.76
CA ASN A 12 -6.24 15.16 -6.95
C ASN A 12 -5.80 14.03 -5.99
N SER A 13 -4.91 14.35 -5.04
CA SER A 13 -4.53 13.43 -3.97
C SER A 13 -5.70 13.26 -2.99
N LYS A 14 -6.76 12.58 -3.43
CA LYS A 14 -7.72 11.97 -2.51
C LYS A 14 -6.89 11.17 -1.52
N LYS A 15 -6.88 11.60 -0.26
CA LYS A 15 -6.25 10.85 0.82
C LYS A 15 -6.91 9.48 0.86
N VAL A 16 -6.26 8.50 0.24
CA VAL A 16 -6.70 7.09 0.25
C VAL A 16 -6.48 6.60 1.68
N SER A 17 -7.49 5.94 2.26
CA SER A 17 -7.32 5.38 3.60
C SER A 17 -6.20 4.34 3.61
N TRP A 18 -5.57 4.12 4.76
CA TRP A 18 -4.53 3.10 4.90
C TRP A 18 -5.00 1.73 4.39
N GLU A 19 -6.25 1.37 4.69
CA GLU A 19 -6.83 0.10 4.27
C GLU A 19 -7.00 0.01 2.75
N ALA A 20 -7.39 1.11 2.12
CA ALA A 20 -7.54 1.17 0.67
C ALA A 20 -6.16 1.11 -0.03
N PHE A 21 -5.15 1.81 0.51
CA PHE A 21 -3.77 1.72 0.02
C PHE A 21 -3.23 0.29 0.07
N VAL A 22 -3.40 -0.42 1.19
CA VAL A 22 -2.93 -1.81 1.32
C VAL A 22 -3.68 -2.73 0.35
N LYS A 23 -5.00 -2.59 0.24
CA LYS A 23 -5.84 -3.48 -0.61
C LYS A 23 -5.74 -3.19 -2.10
N GLN A 24 -5.28 -2.00 -2.50
CA GLN A 24 -5.16 -1.61 -3.90
C GLN A 24 -3.69 -1.50 -4.29
N ASP A 25 -3.00 -0.46 -3.84
CA ASP A 25 -1.66 -0.13 -4.34
C ASP A 25 -0.63 -1.20 -3.97
N ALA A 26 -0.58 -1.60 -2.70
CA ALA A 26 0.38 -2.62 -2.25
C ALA A 26 0.07 -4.01 -2.84
N LEU A 27 -1.22 -4.37 -2.95
CA LEU A 27 -1.63 -5.62 -3.56
C LEU A 27 -1.32 -5.63 -5.07
N ASN A 28 -1.60 -4.55 -5.78
CA ASN A 28 -1.31 -4.41 -7.21
C ASN A 28 0.19 -4.49 -7.48
N PHE A 29 1.02 -3.83 -6.66
CA PHE A 29 2.47 -3.95 -6.72
C PHE A 29 2.92 -5.41 -6.55
N MET A 30 2.37 -6.10 -5.54
CA MET A 30 2.67 -7.50 -5.28
C MET A 30 2.33 -8.41 -6.47
N MET A 31 1.18 -8.18 -7.11
CA MET A 31 0.75 -8.92 -8.31
C MET A 31 1.66 -8.63 -9.52
N ALA A 32 1.96 -7.34 -9.77
CA ALA A 32 2.77 -6.91 -10.90
C ALA A 32 4.21 -7.47 -10.86
N HIS A 33 4.76 -7.62 -9.65
CA HIS A 33 6.10 -8.17 -9.44
C HIS A 33 6.12 -9.65 -9.05
N ASN A 34 4.97 -10.33 -9.13
CA ASN A 34 4.80 -11.75 -8.80
C ASN A 34 5.39 -12.15 -7.43
N LEU A 35 5.22 -11.28 -6.44
CA LEU A 35 5.72 -11.49 -5.08
C LEU A 35 4.83 -12.47 -4.31
N GLN A 36 5.44 -13.19 -3.36
CA GLN A 36 4.74 -14.17 -2.51
C GLN A 36 4.26 -13.57 -1.19
N ALA A 37 4.94 -12.55 -0.67
CA ALA A 37 4.50 -11.80 0.49
C ALA A 37 5.04 -10.37 0.47
N ILE A 38 4.31 -9.45 1.09
CA ILE A 38 4.77 -8.08 1.40
C ILE A 38 4.22 -7.65 2.77
N THR A 39 5.03 -6.93 3.53
CA THR A 39 4.62 -6.25 4.76
C THR A 39 4.86 -4.76 4.57
N VAL A 40 3.85 -3.95 4.85
CA VAL A 40 3.90 -2.49 4.76
C VAL A 40 3.61 -1.93 6.15
N ASP A 41 4.43 -1.00 6.61
CA ASP A 41 4.35 -0.34 7.90
C ASP A 41 4.30 1.17 7.67
N ASP A 42 3.33 1.86 8.25
CA ASP A 42 3.19 3.32 8.11
C ASP A 42 4.07 4.11 9.09
N GLY A 43 4.77 3.43 10.00
CA GLY A 43 5.60 4.04 11.04
C GLY A 43 4.79 4.72 12.16
N ALA A 44 3.46 4.71 12.09
CA ALA A 44 2.54 5.31 13.04
C ALA A 44 1.66 4.25 13.75
N GLY A 45 2.07 2.98 13.69
CA GLY A 45 1.41 1.87 14.37
C GLY A 45 0.40 1.10 13.52
N LYS A 46 0.28 1.40 12.21
CA LYS A 46 -0.52 0.60 11.28
C LYS A 46 0.38 -0.27 10.42
N LYS A 47 0.00 -1.54 10.33
CA LYS A 47 0.70 -2.55 9.54
C LYS A 47 -0.28 -3.27 8.61
N GLY A 48 0.13 -3.45 7.36
CA GLY A 48 -0.54 -4.28 6.36
C GLY A 48 0.35 -5.46 6.00
N VAL A 49 -0.18 -6.67 6.04
CA VAL A 49 0.51 -7.88 5.61
C VAL A 49 -0.30 -8.52 4.50
N ILE A 50 0.33 -8.73 3.35
CA ILE A 50 -0.27 -9.43 2.21
C ILE A 50 0.56 -10.67 1.93
N LYS A 51 -0.10 -11.82 1.82
CA LYS A 51 0.54 -13.10 1.49
C LYS A 51 -0.26 -13.81 0.41
N ARG A 52 0.44 -14.40 -0.56
CA ARG A 52 -0.15 -15.32 -1.52
C ARG A 52 -0.31 -16.68 -0.83
N THR A 53 -1.49 -17.24 -0.94
CA THR A 53 -1.81 -18.58 -0.42
C THR A 53 -1.33 -19.64 -1.40
N SER A 54 -1.24 -20.89 -0.94
CA SER A 54 -0.91 -22.04 -1.81
C SER A 54 -1.90 -22.26 -2.95
N LYS A 55 -3.12 -21.72 -2.85
CA LYS A 55 -4.15 -21.79 -3.89
C LYS A 55 -4.05 -20.68 -4.94
N GLY A 56 -3.17 -19.70 -4.72
CA GLY A 56 -3.00 -18.54 -5.60
C GLY A 56 -3.78 -17.29 -5.18
N ASP A 57 -4.70 -17.41 -4.22
CA ASP A 57 -5.42 -16.27 -3.63
C ASP A 57 -4.51 -15.42 -2.74
N PHE A 58 -4.92 -14.18 -2.44
CA PHE A 58 -4.19 -13.29 -1.53
C PHE A 58 -4.93 -13.11 -0.21
N SER A 59 -4.25 -13.33 0.91
CA SER A 59 -4.71 -12.97 2.24
C SER A 59 -4.18 -11.59 2.61
N VAL A 60 -5.05 -10.68 3.03
CA VAL A 60 -4.70 -9.34 3.51
C VAL A 60 -5.05 -9.23 4.99
N GLN A 61 -4.07 -8.90 5.83
CA GLN A 61 -4.26 -8.59 7.24
C GLN A 61 -3.86 -7.14 7.50
N ILE A 62 -4.72 -6.39 8.16
CA ILE A 62 -4.46 -5.00 8.55
C ILE A 62 -4.58 -4.93 10.06
N THR A 63 -3.60 -4.33 10.72
CA THR A 63 -3.55 -4.15 12.17
C THR A 63 -3.25 -2.70 12.46
N SER A 64 -4.06 -2.09 13.33
CA SER A 64 -3.82 -0.75 13.87
C SER A 64 -3.61 -0.87 15.37
N ASN A 65 -2.47 -0.40 15.87
CA ASN A 65 -2.28 -0.19 17.30
C ASN A 65 -2.86 1.18 17.66
N GLU A 66 -4.00 1.18 18.36
CA GLU A 66 -4.48 2.38 19.03
C GLU A 66 -3.76 2.49 20.38
N ILE A 67 -2.96 3.55 20.55
CA ILE A 67 -2.49 3.96 21.88
C ILE A 67 -3.62 4.82 22.46
N LEU A 68 -4.32 4.30 23.48
CA LEU A 68 -5.33 5.02 24.25
C LEU A 68 -4.67 5.99 25.24
#